data_AF-A0A526YFS0-F1
#
_entry.id   AF-A0A526YFS0-F1
#
_cell.length_a   1.000
_cell.length_b   1.000
_cell.length_c   1.000
_cell.angle_alpha   90.00
_cell.angle_beta   90.00
_cell.angle_gamma   90.00
#
_symmetry.space_group_name_H-M   'P 1'
#
loop_
_entity.id
_entity.type
_entity.pdbx_description
1 polymer ?
#
loop_
_entity_poly.entity_id
_entity_poly.type
_entity_poly.pdbx_seq_one_letter_code
_entity_poly.pdbx_strand_id
1 'polypeptide(L)'
;QSAGCDVIVEEHGSGASRARPALLRLMSDIGAGDVLVVVRLDRLARSVSHLLQVIEDLTEKGAHFRSLRDPIDTSTPQGMFSLQVLGAVAQLERALISER
;
A
#
# COMPACT_ATOMS: atom_id res chain seq x y z
N GLN A 1 3.89 7.33 -17.86
CA GLN A 1 4.58 6.14 -18.39
C GLN A 1 4.20 4.96 -17.50
N SER A 2 3.93 3.79 -18.09
CA SER A 2 3.25 2.66 -17.45
C SER A 2 4.06 1.88 -16.41
N ALA A 3 5.29 2.28 -16.04
CA ALA A 3 6.17 1.55 -15.11
C ALA A 3 6.32 0.03 -15.36
N GLY A 4 5.93 -0.47 -16.55
CA GLY A 4 5.86 -1.90 -16.87
C GLY A 4 4.60 -2.63 -16.39
N CYS A 5 3.52 -1.94 -16.01
CA CYS A 5 2.28 -2.56 -15.53
C CYS A 5 1.45 -3.12 -16.69
N ASP A 6 1.00 -4.37 -16.57
CA ASP A 6 0.09 -5.02 -17.52
C ASP A 6 -1.34 -4.46 -17.44
N VAL A 7 -1.77 -4.09 -16.22
CA VAL A 7 -3.08 -3.51 -15.94
C VAL A 7 -2.90 -2.16 -15.25
N ILE A 8 -3.54 -1.12 -15.79
CA ILE A 8 -3.57 0.22 -15.20
C ILE A 8 -4.99 0.51 -14.75
N VAL A 9 -5.16 0.80 -13.47
CA VAL A 9 -6.45 1.16 -12.87
C VAL A 9 -6.38 2.60 -12.37
N GLU A 10 -7.27 3.44 -12.87
CA GLU A 10 -7.46 4.78 -12.37
C GLU A 10 -8.74 4.84 -11.54
N GLU A 11 -8.62 5.28 -10.29
CA GLU A 11 -9.77 5.46 -9.41
C GLU A 11 -9.88 6.92 -9.01
N HIS A 12 -11.04 7.51 -9.31
CA HIS A 12 -11.37 8.88 -8.97
C HIS A 12 -12.34 8.87 -7.79
N GLY A 13 -11.90 9.39 -6.64
CA GLY A 13 -12.73 9.52 -5.46
C GLY A 13 -12.39 10.79 -4.68
N SER A 14 -13.41 11.55 -4.29
CA SER A 14 -13.22 12.59 -3.26
C SER A 14 -12.95 11.90 -1.92
N GLY A 15 -12.14 12.51 -1.05
CA GLY A 15 -11.75 11.93 0.25
C GLY A 15 -12.92 11.54 1.15
N ALA A 16 -14.14 12.00 0.86
CA ALA A 16 -15.38 11.70 1.56
C ALA A 16 -15.98 10.31 1.22
N SER A 17 -15.78 9.78 0.01
CA SER A 17 -16.32 8.45 -0.34
C SER A 17 -15.39 7.35 0.16
N ARG A 18 -15.88 6.42 0.98
CA ARG A 18 -15.13 5.24 1.41
C ARG A 18 -15.10 4.12 0.35
N ALA A 19 -16.00 4.17 -0.62
CA ALA A 19 -16.10 3.13 -1.63
C ALA A 19 -14.92 3.25 -2.61
N ARG A 20 -14.07 2.22 -2.63
CA ARG A 20 -12.95 2.05 -3.57
C ARG A 20 -13.14 0.81 -4.43
N PRO A 21 -14.20 0.77 -5.28
CA PRO A 21 -14.56 -0.45 -5.99
C PRO A 21 -13.49 -0.90 -6.98
N ALA A 22 -12.72 0.03 -7.55
CA ALA A 22 -11.67 -0.33 -8.51
C ALA A 22 -10.44 -0.90 -7.78
N LEU A 23 -10.05 -0.34 -6.63
CA LEU A 23 -9.02 -0.94 -5.78
C LEU A 23 -9.45 -2.31 -5.26
N LEU A 24 -10.69 -2.44 -4.77
CA LEU A 24 -11.18 -3.72 -4.25
C LEU A 24 -11.16 -4.82 -5.32
N ARG A 25 -11.55 -4.49 -6.54
CA ARG A 25 -11.49 -5.42 -7.67
C ARG A 25 -10.05 -5.74 -8.07
N LEU A 26 -9.17 -4.74 -8.16
CA LEU A 26 -7.76 -4.99 -8.43
C LEU A 26 -7.15 -5.92 -7.37
N MET A 27 -7.52 -5.70 -6.10
CA MET A 27 -7.06 -6.53 -5.00
C MET A 27 -7.60 -7.95 -5.07
N SER A 28 -8.82 -8.18 -5.57
CA SER A 28 -9.34 -9.54 -5.77
C SER A 28 -8.64 -10.28 -6.92
N ASP A 29 -8.19 -9.55 -7.93
CA ASP A 29 -7.59 -10.12 -9.14
C ASP A 29 -6.09 -10.44 -8.97
N ILE A 30 -5.40 -9.76 -8.04
CA ILE A 30 -3.98 -10.00 -7.73
C ILE A 30 -3.75 -11.39 -7.12
N GLY A 31 -2.74 -12.09 -7.62
CA GLY A 31 -2.27 -13.39 -7.15
C GLY A 31 -0.77 -13.44 -6.85
N ALA A 32 -0.27 -14.65 -6.59
CA ALA A 32 1.13 -14.87 -6.24
C ALA A 32 2.08 -14.44 -7.36
N GLY A 33 3.12 -13.69 -7.00
CA GLY A 33 4.13 -13.15 -7.94
C GLY A 33 3.77 -11.80 -8.56
N ASP A 34 2.52 -11.34 -8.43
CA ASP A 34 2.11 -10.03 -8.93
C ASP A 34 2.71 -8.89 -8.09
N VAL A 35 2.75 -7.69 -8.68
CA VAL A 35 3.20 -6.47 -8.00
C VAL A 35 2.14 -5.38 -8.11
N LEU A 36 1.57 -4.96 -6.99
CA LEU A 36 0.76 -3.75 -6.94
C LEU A 36 1.68 -2.52 -7.00
N VAL A 37 1.65 -1.82 -8.12
CA VAL A 37 2.43 -0.59 -8.33
C VAL A 37 1.54 0.63 -8.12
N VAL A 38 2.01 1.57 -7.30
CA VAL A 38 1.34 2.87 -7.09
C VAL A 38 2.28 4.03 -7.36
N VAL A 39 1.72 5.16 -7.78
CA VAL A 39 2.54 6.36 -8.04
C VAL A 39 3.09 6.94 -6.75
N ARG A 40 2.25 7.01 -5.71
CA ARG A 40 2.58 7.51 -4.37
C ARG A 40 1.70 6.85 -3.31
N LEU A 41 2.20 6.76 -2.08
CA LEU A 41 1.46 6.22 -0.94
C LEU A 41 0.18 7.01 -0.64
N ASP A 42 0.22 8.35 -0.72
CA ASP A 42 -0.94 9.24 -0.44
C ASP A 42 -2.12 9.07 -1.41
N ARG A 43 -1.89 8.41 -2.56
CA ARG A 43 -2.93 8.08 -3.54
C ARG A 43 -3.53 6.69 -3.35
N LEU A 44 -2.87 5.86 -2.55
CA LEU A 44 -3.39 4.57 -2.12
C LEU A 44 -3.95 4.67 -0.71
N ALA A 45 -3.11 4.93 0.28
CA ALA A 45 -3.49 4.81 1.67
C ALA A 45 -3.98 6.14 2.26
N ARG A 46 -5.00 6.07 3.12
CA ARG A 46 -5.55 7.23 3.86
C ARG A 46 -4.95 7.36 5.25
N SER A 47 -4.23 6.34 5.70
CA SER A 47 -3.51 6.26 6.95
C SER A 47 -2.40 5.22 6.82
N VAL A 48 -1.41 5.25 7.71
CA VAL A 48 -0.37 4.22 7.75
C VAL A 48 -0.97 2.85 8.02
N SER A 49 -1.96 2.74 8.91
CA SER A 49 -2.65 1.46 9.16
C SER A 49 -3.33 0.89 7.91
N HIS A 50 -3.95 1.74 7.09
CA HIS A 50 -4.53 1.29 5.82
C HIS A 50 -3.45 0.82 4.84
N LEU A 51 -2.29 1.48 4.79
CA LEU A 51 -1.17 1.02 3.96
C LEU A 51 -0.67 -0.35 4.41
N LEU A 52 -0.45 -0.53 5.71
CA LEU A 52 0.03 -1.79 6.27
C LEU A 52 -0.95 -2.93 5.99
N GLN A 53 -2.26 -2.70 6.13
CA GLN A 53 -3.28 -3.69 5.80
C GLN A 53 -3.20 -4.12 4.33
N VAL A 54 -3.11 -3.17 3.39
CA VAL A 54 -3.01 -3.50 1.96
C VAL A 54 -1.76 -4.33 1.67
N ILE A 55 -0.63 -4.02 2.30
CA ILE A 55 0.61 -4.77 2.10
C ILE A 55 0.53 -6.16 2.73
N GLU A 56 -0.12 -6.31 3.88
CA GLU A 56 -0.39 -7.60 4.53
C GLU A 56 -1.27 -8.48 3.63
N ASP A 57 -2.39 -7.94 3.12
CA ASP A 57 -3.28 -8.64 2.19
C ASP A 57 -2.54 -9.12 0.92
N LEU A 58 -1.61 -8.32 0.39
CA LEU A 58 -0.75 -8.71 -0.73
C LEU A 58 0.21 -9.84 -0.35
N THR A 59 0.83 -9.72 0.83
CA THR A 59 1.82 -10.69 1.31
C THR A 59 1.17 -12.06 1.54
N GLU A 60 -0.04 -12.09 2.09
CA GLU A 60 -0.83 -13.33 2.26
C GLU A 60 -1.14 -14.01 0.93
N LYS A 61 -1.25 -13.24 -0.16
CA LYS A 61 -1.44 -13.75 -1.52
C LYS A 61 -0.14 -14.13 -2.22
N GLY A 62 1.02 -13.90 -1.60
CA GLY A 62 2.33 -14.07 -2.23
C GLY A 62 2.65 -12.99 -3.28
N ALA A 63 2.02 -11.83 -3.19
CA ALA A 63 2.22 -10.68 -4.06
C ALA A 63 3.12 -9.62 -3.40
N HIS A 64 3.61 -8.67 -4.20
CA HIS A 64 4.46 -7.57 -3.75
C HIS A 64 3.79 -6.21 -3.94
N PHE A 65 4.37 -5.20 -3.30
CA PHE A 65 3.95 -3.82 -3.35
C PHE A 65 5.12 -2.93 -3.72
N ARG A 66 4.89 -1.94 -4.60
CA ARG A 66 5.90 -0.96 -4.98
C ARG A 66 5.29 0.44 -5.14
N SER A 67 5.91 1.43 -4.49
CA SER A 67 5.71 2.83 -4.81
C SER A 67 6.77 3.31 -5.81
N LEU A 68 6.35 4.14 -6.77
CA LEU A 68 7.26 4.74 -7.76
C LEU A 68 8.01 5.97 -7.22
N ARG A 69 7.49 6.61 -6.17
CA ARG A 69 8.04 7.87 -5.63
C ARG A 69 8.35 7.83 -4.14
N ASP A 70 8.01 6.74 -3.46
CA ASP A 70 8.32 6.52 -2.05
C ASP A 70 9.25 5.31 -1.94
N PRO A 71 10.11 5.22 -0.90
CA PRO A 71 11.12 4.18 -0.77
C PRO A 71 10.53 2.84 -0.28
N ILE A 72 9.35 2.44 -0.76
CA ILE A 72 8.69 1.20 -0.39
C ILE A 72 8.57 0.30 -1.61
N ASP A 73 9.35 -0.77 -1.60
CA ASP A 73 9.29 -1.89 -2.54
C ASP A 73 9.49 -3.19 -1.75
N THR A 74 8.42 -3.95 -1.55
CA THR A 74 8.45 -5.16 -0.70
C THR A 74 9.14 -6.34 -1.37
N SER A 75 9.56 -6.20 -2.63
CA SER A 75 10.44 -7.19 -3.28
C SER A 75 11.92 -6.99 -2.93
N THR A 76 12.27 -5.92 -2.23
CA THR A 76 13.66 -5.56 -1.91
C THR A 76 13.91 -5.50 -0.39
N PRO A 77 15.09 -5.88 0.12
CA PRO A 77 15.43 -5.73 1.53
C PRO A 77 15.34 -4.28 2.02
N GLN A 78 15.73 -3.32 1.18
CA GLN A 78 15.69 -1.89 1.51
C GLN A 78 14.26 -1.38 1.66
N GLY A 79 13.37 -1.74 0.74
CA GLY A 79 11.96 -1.35 0.84
C GLY A 79 11.25 -2.03 2.01
N MET A 80 11.59 -3.29 2.31
CA MET A 80 11.11 -3.98 3.52
C MET A 80 11.57 -3.28 4.81
N PHE A 81 12.83 -2.84 4.88
CA PHE A 81 13.32 -2.04 6.01
C PHE A 81 12.55 -0.73 6.16
N SER A 82 12.34 0.02 5.06
CA SER A 82 11.57 1.26 5.09
C SER A 82 10.13 1.05 5.56
N LEU A 83 9.49 -0.06 5.17
CA LEU A 83 8.17 -0.45 5.64
C LEU A 83 8.16 -0.75 7.15
N GLN A 84 9.15 -1.49 7.65
CA GLN A 84 9.27 -1.81 9.08
C GLN A 84 9.45 -0.55 9.94
N VAL A 85 10.30 0.38 9.50
CA VAL A 85 10.49 1.68 10.16
C VAL A 85 9.17 2.45 10.21
N LEU A 86 8.44 2.50 9.09
CA LEU A 86 7.13 3.17 9.04
C LEU A 86 6.12 2.52 10.00
N GLY A 87 6.09 1.18 10.07
CA GLY A 87 5.24 0.44 11.00
C GLY A 87 5.57 0.74 12.47
N ALA A 88 6.86 0.77 12.81
CA ALA A 88 7.34 1.10 14.16
C ALA A 88 6.93 2.53 14.57
N VAL A 89 7.08 3.51 13.67
CA VAL A 89 6.65 4.90 13.90
C VAL A 89 5.15 4.97 14.12
N ALA A 90 4.35 4.30 13.28
CA ALA A 90 2.89 4.30 13.44
C ALA A 90 2.43 3.63 14.75
N GLN A 91 3.15 2.62 15.23
CA GLN A 91 2.89 2.00 16.52
C GLN A 91 3.21 2.98 17.67
N LEU A 92 4.34 3.68 17.59
CA LEU A 92 4.72 4.70 18.58
C LEU A 92 3.67 5.82 18.66
N GLU A 93 3.23 6.36 17.52
CA GLU A 93 2.21 7.41 17.49
C GLU A 93 0.90 6.97 18.16
N ARG A 94 0.46 5.73 17.91
CA ARG A 94 -0.74 5.17 18.56
C ARG A 94 -0.59 5.08 20.07
N ALA A 95 0.57 4.63 20.56
CA ALA A 95 0.84 4.55 21.99
C ALA A 95 0.77 5.94 22.66
N LEU A 96 1.42 6.94 22.05
CA LEU A 96 1.42 8.31 22.57
C LEU A 96 0.04 8.97 22.59
N ILE A 97 -0.83 8.65 21.63
CA ILE A 97 -2.22 9.13 21.62
C ILE A 97 -3.03 8.46 22.74
N SER A 98 -2.80 7.17 23.01
CA SER A 98 -3.54 6.43 24.04
C SER A 98 -3.20 6.83 25.49
N GLU A 99 -2.07 7.51 25.70
CA GLU A 99 -1.65 8.05 27.00
C GLU A 99 -2.25 9.42 27.32
N ARG A 100 -3.01 10.03 26.40
CA ARG A 100 -3.70 11.32 26.58
C ARG A 100 -5.17 11.14 26.93
#